data_AF-A0AAV5SI86-F1
#
_entry.id   AF-A0AAV5SI86-F1
#
_cell.length_a   1.000
_cell.length_b   1.000
_cell.length_c   1.000
_cell.angle_alpha   90.00
_cell.angle_beta   90.00
_cell.angle_gamma   90.00
#
_symmetry.space_group_name_H-M   'P 1'
#
loop_
_entity.id
_entity.type
_entity.pdbx_description
1 polymer ?
#
loop_
_entity_poly.entity_id
_entity_poly.type
_entity_poly.pdbx_seq_one_letter_code
_entity_poly.pdbx_strand_id
1 'polypeptide(L)'
;RTTVAYFILMQTTLLQAKLNKNVIQTSPLSSEMTRYIHECTGGIPIDLGIYPLHFWKDRQNIYPRLSSIALALFTVSPSSVAAERLFSSAGLIFKSHLRNRLTGMLAECLLLIRLVGMNGRALSIQPAPILVPELSGAPNETTGVNTDDESDEEEEE
;
A
#
# COMPACT_ATOMS: atom_id res chain seq x y z
N ARG A 1 5.80 -30.51 59.49
CA ARG A 1 6.03 -29.07 59.20
C ARG A 1 6.31 -28.78 57.72
N THR A 2 6.79 -29.76 56.94
CA THR A 2 7.11 -29.61 55.51
C THR A 2 5.88 -29.59 54.59
N THR A 3 4.81 -30.32 54.90
CA THR A 3 3.60 -30.44 54.06
C THR A 3 2.86 -29.12 53.85
N VAL A 4 2.81 -28.28 54.89
CA VAL A 4 2.19 -26.94 54.82
C VAL A 4 2.99 -26.02 53.91
N ALA A 5 4.32 -26.11 53.94
CA ALA A 5 5.19 -25.32 53.06
C ALA A 5 5.01 -25.71 51.59
N TYR A 6 4.91 -27.01 51.27
CA TYR A 6 4.63 -27.47 49.91
C TYR A 6 3.25 -27.03 49.42
N PHE A 7 2.24 -27.06 50.29
CA PHE A 7 0.90 -26.58 49.94
C PHE A 7 0.90 -25.08 49.61
N ILE A 8 1.58 -24.25 50.42
CA ILE A 8 1.71 -22.81 50.17
C ILE A 8 2.50 -22.54 48.86
N LEU A 9 3.59 -23.26 48.62
CA LEU A 9 4.37 -23.17 47.38
C LEU A 9 3.55 -23.55 46.13
N MET A 10 2.70 -24.58 46.24
CA MET A 10 1.78 -24.97 45.16
C MET A 10 0.69 -23.92 44.93
N GLN A 11 0.07 -23.40 46.00
CA GLN A 11 -0.97 -22.38 45.85
C GLN A 11 -0.42 -21.07 45.26
N THR A 12 0.79 -20.67 45.65
CA THR A 12 1.44 -19.46 45.12
C THR A 12 1.85 -19.62 43.66
N THR A 13 2.41 -20.77 43.25
CA THR A 13 2.69 -21.05 41.82
C THR A 13 1.41 -21.11 40.98
N LEU A 14 0.34 -21.70 41.50
CA LEU A 14 -0.96 -21.78 40.82
C LEU A 14 -1.61 -20.40 40.69
N LEU A 15 -1.46 -19.54 41.71
CA LEU A 15 -1.88 -18.14 41.66
C LEU A 15 -1.07 -17.37 40.60
N GLN A 16 0.26 -17.53 40.56
CA GLN A 16 1.11 -16.89 39.55
C GLN A 16 0.77 -17.34 38.13
N ALA A 17 0.46 -18.62 37.91
CA ALA A 17 0.01 -19.14 36.62
C ALA A 17 -1.36 -18.55 36.21
N LYS A 18 -2.30 -18.40 37.14
CA LYS A 18 -3.60 -17.75 36.88
C LYS A 18 -3.46 -16.24 36.60
N LEU A 19 -2.55 -15.57 37.31
CA LEU A 19 -2.22 -14.16 37.07
C LEU A 19 -1.58 -13.98 35.69
N ASN A 20 -0.61 -14.82 35.33
CA ASN A 20 0.06 -14.78 34.02
C ASN A 20 -0.92 -15.02 32.86
N LYS A 21 -1.85 -15.99 32.99
CA LYS A 21 -2.93 -16.18 32.02
C LYS A 21 -3.83 -14.94 31.87
N ASN A 22 -4.14 -14.25 32.97
CA ASN A 22 -4.91 -13.00 32.93
C ASN A 22 -4.11 -11.83 32.31
N VAL A 23 -2.80 -11.76 32.55
CA VAL A 23 -1.92 -10.75 31.93
C VAL A 23 -1.84 -10.94 30.42
N ILE A 24 -1.78 -12.18 29.93
CA ILE A 24 -1.80 -12.48 28.48
C ILE A 24 -3.17 -12.10 27.87
N GLN A 25 -4.27 -12.34 28.59
CA GLN A 25 -5.63 -12.05 28.15
C GLN A 25 -6.01 -10.56 28.17
N THR A 26 -5.26 -9.70 28.89
CA THR A 26 -5.55 -8.26 29.02
C THR A 26 -4.65 -7.36 28.18
N SER A 27 -3.75 -7.94 27.37
CA SER A 27 -2.89 -7.14 26.51
C SER A 27 -3.71 -6.36 25.46
N PRO A 28 -3.33 -5.11 25.12
CA PRO A 28 -4.04 -4.31 24.12
C PRO A 28 -4.09 -4.98 22.74
N LEU A 29 -3.12 -5.84 22.41
CA LEU A 29 -3.16 -6.66 21.21
C LEU A 29 -4.23 -7.75 21.29
N SER A 30 -4.40 -8.41 22.43
CA SER A 30 -5.40 -9.45 22.61
C SER A 30 -6.82 -8.88 22.44
N SER A 31 -7.08 -7.68 22.97
CA SER A 31 -8.39 -7.03 22.80
C SER A 31 -8.66 -6.59 21.36
N GLU A 32 -7.65 -6.07 20.65
CA GLU A 32 -7.72 -5.79 19.21
C GLU A 32 -8.01 -7.06 18.40
N MET A 33 -7.35 -8.17 18.73
CA MET A 33 -7.51 -9.45 18.03
C MET A 33 -8.91 -10.05 18.26
N THR A 34 -9.42 -10.00 19.49
CA THR A 34 -10.81 -10.41 19.78
C THR A 34 -11.82 -9.56 19.04
N ARG A 35 -11.59 -8.23 18.97
CA ARG A 35 -12.46 -7.31 18.20
C ARG A 35 -12.48 -7.66 16.71
N TYR A 36 -11.30 -7.88 16.11
CA TYR A 36 -11.19 -8.27 14.71
C TYR A 36 -11.90 -9.60 14.41
N ILE A 37 -11.70 -10.62 15.24
CA ILE A 37 -12.36 -11.93 15.09
C ILE A 37 -13.88 -11.79 15.18
N HIS A 38 -14.38 -10.97 16.10
CA HIS A 38 -15.80 -10.70 16.22
C HIS A 38 -16.36 -9.97 14.99
N GLU A 39 -15.62 -9.00 14.45
CA GLU A 39 -15.97 -8.30 13.21
C GLU A 39 -16.06 -9.27 12.01
N CYS A 40 -15.09 -10.18 11.87
CA CYS A 40 -15.08 -11.21 10.83
C CYS A 40 -16.24 -12.21 10.97
N THR A 41 -16.63 -12.53 12.21
CA THR A 41 -17.72 -13.49 12.49
C THR A 41 -19.10 -12.84 12.37
N GLY A 42 -19.18 -11.51 12.52
CA GLY A 42 -20.41 -10.72 12.47
C GLY A 42 -21.04 -10.55 11.08
N GLY A 43 -20.53 -11.25 10.05
CA GLY A 43 -21.14 -11.29 8.72
C GLY A 43 -20.88 -10.07 7.84
N ILE A 44 -19.90 -9.22 8.17
CA ILE A 44 -19.45 -8.16 7.26
C ILE A 44 -18.74 -8.84 6.08
N PRO A 45 -19.23 -8.67 4.84
CA PRO A 45 -18.57 -9.24 3.68
C PRO A 45 -17.17 -8.62 3.57
N ILE A 46 -16.13 -9.46 3.64
CA ILE A 46 -14.79 -9.05 3.25
C ILE A 46 -14.85 -8.89 1.73
N ASP A 47 -14.83 -7.66 1.25
CA ASP A 47 -14.73 -7.37 -0.17
C ASP A 47 -13.40 -7.96 -0.70
N LEU A 48 -13.50 -9.03 -1.47
CA LEU A 48 -12.36 -9.72 -2.08
C LEU A 48 -11.61 -8.83 -3.09
N GLY A 49 -12.20 -7.71 -3.51
CA GLY A 49 -11.56 -6.72 -4.37
C GLY A 49 -10.59 -5.78 -3.65
N ILE A 50 -10.62 -5.72 -2.32
CA ILE A 50 -9.76 -4.81 -1.55
C ILE A 50 -8.40 -5.43 -1.32
N TYR A 51 -7.35 -4.74 -1.75
CA TYR A 51 -5.97 -5.12 -1.42
C TYR A 51 -5.78 -5.15 0.10
N PRO A 52 -5.26 -6.25 0.68
CA PRO A 52 -5.15 -6.41 2.13
C PRO A 52 -4.30 -5.30 2.77
N LEU A 53 -3.28 -4.81 2.07
CA LEU A 53 -2.46 -3.69 2.55
C LEU A 53 -3.27 -2.39 2.72
N HIS A 54 -4.24 -2.13 1.84
CA HIS A 54 -5.11 -0.95 1.97
C HIS A 54 -6.09 -1.12 3.13
N PHE A 55 -6.71 -2.29 3.25
CA PHE A 55 -7.60 -2.62 4.37
C PHE A 55 -6.94 -2.36 5.74
N TRP A 56 -5.71 -2.83 5.92
CA TRP A 56 -4.99 -2.65 7.19
C TRP A 56 -4.49 -1.21 7.38
N LYS A 57 -4.22 -0.48 6.30
CA LYS A 57 -3.81 0.93 6.36
C LYS A 57 -4.97 1.84 6.80
N ASP A 58 -6.15 1.63 6.24
CA ASP A 58 -7.34 2.43 6.57
C ASP A 58 -7.82 2.20 8.01
N ARG A 59 -7.51 1.02 8.57
CA ARG A 59 -7.92 0.61 9.91
C ARG A 59 -6.83 0.74 10.98
N GLN A 60 -5.74 1.43 10.69
CA GLN A 60 -4.66 1.67 11.67
C GLN A 60 -5.15 2.38 12.94
N ASN A 61 -6.12 3.29 12.81
CA ASN A 61 -6.71 3.99 13.96
C ASN A 61 -7.54 3.06 14.85
N ILE A 62 -8.12 1.99 14.29
CA ILE A 62 -8.99 1.04 15.01
C ILE A 62 -8.15 -0.09 15.63
N TYR A 63 -7.08 -0.49 14.93
CA TYR A 63 -6.22 -1.62 15.25
C TYR A 63 -4.74 -1.22 15.20
N PRO A 64 -4.24 -0.33 16.09
CA PRO A 64 -2.90 0.23 15.96
C PRO A 64 -1.79 -0.82 16.09
N ARG A 65 -1.94 -1.82 16.97
CA ARG A 65 -0.93 -2.86 17.16
C ARG A 65 -1.06 -3.96 16.11
N LEU A 66 -2.30 -4.40 15.87
CA LEU A 66 -2.60 -5.51 14.97
C LEU A 66 -2.36 -5.13 13.49
N SER A 67 -2.73 -3.92 13.07
CA SER A 67 -2.46 -3.44 11.70
C SER A 67 -0.97 -3.36 11.38
N SER A 68 -0.15 -2.92 12.34
CA SER A 68 1.31 -2.89 12.16
C SER A 68 1.89 -4.28 11.91
N ILE A 69 1.42 -5.29 12.65
CA ILE A 69 1.87 -6.68 12.48
C ILE A 69 1.34 -7.24 11.16
N ALA A 70 0.06 -7.01 10.86
CA ALA A 70 -0.55 -7.48 9.62
C ALA A 70 0.16 -6.92 8.39
N LEU A 71 0.43 -5.61 8.36
CA LEU A 71 1.17 -4.96 7.27
C LEU A 71 2.57 -5.57 7.11
N ALA A 72 3.30 -5.79 8.20
CA ALA A 72 4.61 -6.44 8.14
C ALA A 72 4.51 -7.84 7.51
N LEU A 73 3.51 -8.65 7.90
CA LEU A 73 3.31 -9.98 7.34
C LEU A 73 2.94 -9.94 5.85
N PHE A 74 2.05 -9.04 5.44
CA PHE A 74 1.62 -8.92 4.04
C PHE A 74 2.69 -8.33 3.12
N THR A 75 3.68 -7.62 3.65
CA THR A 75 4.81 -7.12 2.85
C THR A 75 5.83 -8.20 2.49
N VAL A 76 5.80 -9.34 3.18
CA VAL A 76 6.70 -10.47 2.87
C VAL A 76 6.18 -11.19 1.64
N SER A 77 6.98 -11.21 0.57
CA SER A 77 6.67 -12.03 -0.61
C SER A 77 6.69 -13.52 -0.22
N PRO A 78 5.65 -14.30 -0.56
CA PRO A 78 5.63 -15.73 -0.28
C PRO A 78 6.60 -16.52 -1.17
N SER A 79 7.21 -15.89 -2.17
CA SER A 79 8.05 -16.54 -3.18
C SER A 79 9.34 -15.77 -3.47
N SER A 80 10.41 -16.53 -3.71
CA SER A 80 11.70 -16.04 -4.24
C SER A 80 11.67 -15.72 -5.74
N VAL A 81 10.59 -16.04 -6.46
CA VAL A 81 10.51 -15.88 -7.93
C VAL A 81 10.82 -14.45 -8.40
N ALA A 82 10.40 -13.43 -7.64
CA ALA A 82 10.73 -12.04 -7.97
C ALA A 82 12.24 -11.76 -7.90
N ALA A 83 12.90 -12.27 -6.86
CA ALA A 83 14.35 -12.18 -6.71
C ALA A 83 15.06 -13.02 -7.78
N GLU A 84 14.59 -14.23 -8.07
CA GLU A 84 15.14 -15.09 -9.13
C GLU A 84 15.06 -14.44 -10.51
N ARG A 85 13.95 -13.77 -10.85
CA ARG A 85 13.83 -13.01 -12.11
C ARG A 85 14.81 -11.85 -12.17
N LEU A 86 15.00 -11.15 -11.05
CA LEU A 86 15.98 -10.07 -10.93
C LEU A 86 17.40 -10.61 -11.15
N PHE A 87 17.79 -11.70 -10.47
CA PHE A 87 19.12 -12.29 -10.58
C PHE A 87 19.37 -12.99 -11.93
N SER A 88 18.34 -13.58 -12.52
CA SER A 88 18.41 -14.12 -13.89
C SER A 88 18.75 -13.01 -14.90
N SER A 89 18.12 -11.84 -14.73
CA SER A 89 18.44 -10.65 -15.54
C SER A 89 19.83 -10.10 -15.22
N ALA A 90 20.25 -10.16 -13.96
CA ALA A 90 21.57 -9.73 -13.51
C ALA A 90 22.71 -10.51 -14.17
N GLY A 91 22.47 -11.76 -14.57
CA GLY A 91 23.44 -12.56 -15.31
C GLY A 91 24.00 -11.85 -16.54
N LEU A 92 23.23 -11.00 -17.23
CA LEU A 92 23.70 -10.20 -18.36
C LEU A 92 24.67 -9.08 -17.94
N ILE A 93 24.45 -8.51 -16.75
CA ILE A 93 25.27 -7.44 -16.18
C ILE A 93 26.61 -8.00 -15.70
N PHE A 94 26.57 -9.14 -15.00
CA PHE A 94 27.75 -9.75 -14.38
C PHE A 94 28.57 -10.66 -15.31
N LYS A 95 27.99 -11.31 -16.33
CA LYS A 95 28.77 -12.17 -17.25
C LYS A 95 29.71 -11.40 -18.18
N SER A 96 29.47 -10.10 -18.39
CA SER A 96 30.19 -9.27 -19.36
C SER A 96 31.44 -8.60 -18.78
N HIS A 97 32.18 -9.26 -17.87
CA HIS A 97 33.35 -8.67 -17.22
C HIS A 97 34.43 -8.16 -18.20
N LEU A 98 34.53 -8.75 -19.40
CA LEU A 98 35.54 -8.38 -20.41
C LEU A 98 35.08 -7.27 -21.37
N ARG A 99 33.76 -7.06 -21.56
CA ARG A 99 33.21 -6.03 -22.48
C ARG A 99 32.69 -4.80 -21.76
N ASN A 100 32.26 -4.97 -20.51
CA ASN A 100 31.72 -3.90 -19.68
C ASN A 100 32.59 -3.84 -18.44
N ARG A 101 33.44 -2.81 -18.30
CA ARG A 101 34.35 -2.60 -17.14
C ARG A 101 33.56 -2.20 -15.88
N LEU A 102 32.47 -2.91 -15.63
CA LEU A 102 31.56 -2.65 -14.54
C LEU A 102 32.15 -3.25 -13.26
N THR A 103 32.38 -2.39 -12.28
CA THR A 103 32.78 -2.85 -10.95
C THR A 103 31.60 -3.54 -10.27
N GLY A 104 31.86 -4.45 -9.32
CA GLY A 104 30.81 -5.16 -8.58
C GLY A 104 29.82 -4.21 -7.90
N MET A 105 30.34 -3.13 -7.30
CA MET A 105 29.52 -2.08 -6.69
C MET A 105 28.58 -1.40 -7.69
N LEU A 106 29.06 -1.07 -8.89
CA LEU A 106 28.22 -0.44 -9.91
C LEU A 106 27.15 -1.40 -10.44
N ALA A 107 27.47 -2.70 -10.53
CA ALA A 107 26.51 -3.73 -10.90
C ALA A 107 25.38 -3.89 -9.86
N GLU A 108 25.71 -3.82 -8.57
CA GLU A 108 24.73 -3.81 -7.48
C GLU A 108 23.83 -2.57 -7.51
N CYS A 109 24.40 -1.38 -7.75
CA CYS A 109 23.62 -0.16 -7.91
C CYS A 109 22.65 -0.25 -9.11
N LEU A 110 23.09 -0.80 -10.24
CA LEU A 110 22.21 -1.02 -11.40
C LEU A 110 21.09 -2.03 -11.09
N LEU A 111 21.39 -3.08 -10.31
CA LEU A 111 20.40 -4.05 -9.86
C LEU A 111 19.34 -3.39 -8.97
N LEU A 112 19.76 -2.52 -8.05
CA LEU A 112 18.88 -1.76 -7.17
C LEU A 112 17.98 -0.79 -7.96
N ILE A 113 18.56 -0.05 -8.90
CA ILE A 113 17.81 0.85 -9.79
C ILE A 113 16.79 0.06 -10.61
N ARG A 114 17.15 -1.13 -11.10
CA ARG A 114 16.24 -2.00 -11.84
C ARG A 114 15.08 -2.49 -10.97
N LEU A 115 15.35 -2.92 -9.74
CA LEU A 115 14.32 -3.31 -8.78
C LEU A 115 13.33 -2.17 -8.53
N VAL A 116 13.83 -0.97 -8.27
CA VAL A 116 13.00 0.23 -8.03
C VAL A 116 12.22 0.62 -9.29
N GLY A 117 12.84 0.60 -10.47
CA GLY A 117 12.18 0.92 -11.74
C GLY A 117 11.10 -0.09 -12.15
N MET A 118 11.26 -1.37 -11.78
CA MET A 118 10.21 -2.39 -11.94
C MET A 118 9.02 -2.13 -11.01
N ASN A 119 9.28 -1.69 -9.78
CA ASN A 119 8.24 -1.33 -8.81
C ASN A 119 7.55 0.01 -9.11
N GLY A 120 8.25 0.95 -9.76
CA GLY A 120 7.69 2.24 -10.21
C GLY A 120 6.65 2.12 -11.32
N ARG A 121 6.60 0.99 -12.04
CA ARG A 121 5.50 0.67 -12.98
C ARG A 121 4.26 0.09 -12.28
N ALA A 122 4.42 -0.44 -11.07
CA ALA A 122 3.32 -0.92 -10.22
C ALA A 122 2.78 0.20 -9.30
N LEU A 123 3.63 1.16 -8.93
CA LEU A 123 3.24 2.44 -8.35
C LEU A 123 2.91 3.44 -9.46
N SER A 124 1.88 3.14 -10.26
CA SER A 124 1.22 4.17 -11.07
C SER A 124 0.61 5.16 -10.10
N ILE A 125 1.40 6.13 -9.66
CA ILE A 125 0.91 7.45 -9.27
C ILE A 125 0.11 7.88 -10.48
N GLN A 126 -1.22 7.72 -10.43
CA GLN A 126 -2.09 8.43 -11.35
C GLN A 126 -1.65 9.89 -11.23
N PRO A 127 -1.14 10.54 -12.30
CA PRO A 127 -0.95 11.97 -12.23
C PRO A 127 -2.32 12.55 -11.87
N ALA A 128 -2.38 13.27 -10.75
CA ALA A 128 -3.58 14.00 -10.38
C ALA A 128 -4.05 14.79 -11.63
N PRO A 129 -5.35 14.79 -11.96
CA PRO A 129 -5.82 15.55 -13.10
C PRO A 129 -5.39 17.00 -12.89
N ILE A 130 -4.56 17.50 -13.80
CA ILE A 130 -4.14 18.89 -13.82
C ILE A 130 -5.42 19.68 -14.04
N LEU A 131 -5.91 20.30 -12.96
CA LEU A 131 -6.99 21.28 -13.02
C LEU A 131 -6.42 22.47 -13.80
N VAL A 132 -6.71 22.51 -15.10
CA VAL A 132 -6.43 23.69 -15.92
C VAL A 132 -7.26 24.82 -15.33
N PRO A 133 -6.67 25.94 -14.88
CA PRO A 133 -7.45 27.08 -14.45
C PRO A 133 -8.17 27.62 -15.69
N GLU A 134 -9.51 27.59 -15.68
CA GLU A 134 -10.33 28.38 -16.60
C GLU A 134 -9.90 29.84 -16.49
N LEU A 135 -9.31 30.37 -17.56
CA LEU A 135 -9.12 31.80 -17.72
C LEU A 135 -10.48 32.41 -18.07
N SER A 136 -11.22 32.80 -17.04
CA SER A 136 -12.42 33.63 -17.13
C SER A 136 -12.04 35.11 -16.98
N GLY A 137 -12.53 35.94 -17.91
CA GLY A 137 -12.58 37.40 -17.82
C GLY A 137 -12.02 38.10 -19.06
N ALA A 138 -12.80 38.38 -20.12
CA ALA A 138 -13.76 39.50 -20.31
C ALA A 138 -13.20 40.47 -21.39
N PRO A 139 -13.98 41.40 -22.02
CA PRO A 139 -15.41 41.70 -21.88
C PRO A 139 -16.20 41.77 -23.22
N ASN A 140 -17.52 41.91 -23.07
CA ASN A 140 -18.54 42.26 -24.07
C ASN A 140 -18.18 43.47 -24.94
N GLU A 141 -18.45 43.38 -26.24
CA GLU A 141 -19.10 44.46 -26.98
C GLU A 141 -20.30 43.91 -27.75
N THR A 142 -21.45 44.47 -27.40
CA THR A 142 -22.75 44.25 -28.03
C THR A 142 -22.88 45.22 -29.21
N THR A 143 -23.89 44.95 -30.04
CA THR A 143 -24.63 45.87 -30.92
C THR A 143 -24.19 45.97 -32.37
N GLY A 144 -25.09 45.55 -33.28
CA GLY A 144 -25.00 45.83 -34.71
C GLY A 144 -25.89 44.93 -35.55
N VAL A 145 -27.21 44.99 -35.31
CA VAL A 145 -28.24 44.46 -36.23
C VAL A 145 -28.11 45.20 -37.57
N ASN A 146 -28.19 44.45 -38.69
CA ASN A 146 -29.03 44.78 -39.83
C ASN A 146 -29.16 43.56 -40.75
N THR A 147 -30.40 43.08 -40.83
CA THR A 147 -30.97 42.31 -41.93
C THR A 147 -31.24 43.21 -43.14
N ASP A 148 -31.57 42.55 -44.25
CA ASP A 148 -32.22 43.03 -45.49
C ASP A 148 -31.22 43.10 -46.66
N ASP A 149 -31.18 42.14 -47.59
CA ASP A 149 -32.15 41.75 -48.65
C ASP A 149 -31.89 42.49 -49.98
N GLU A 150 -32.14 41.77 -51.08
CA GLU A 150 -32.21 42.18 -52.50
C GLU A 150 -30.94 42.31 -53.38
N SER A 151 -30.82 41.31 -54.27
CA SER A 151 -30.87 41.42 -55.75
C SER A 151 -29.72 42.03 -56.56
N ASP A 152 -29.23 41.24 -57.52
CA ASP A 152 -29.23 41.51 -58.98
C ASP A 152 -27.98 41.02 -59.74
N GLU A 153 -28.27 40.75 -61.01
CA GLU A 153 -27.63 39.94 -62.05
C GLU A 153 -26.46 40.63 -62.79
N GLU A 154 -25.97 39.92 -63.82
CA GLU A 154 -25.17 40.34 -65.00
C GLU A 154 -23.63 40.29 -64.85
N GLU A 155 -22.90 39.40 -65.53
CA GLU A 155 -22.56 39.24 -66.97
C GLU A 155 -21.37 40.12 -67.46
N GLU A 156 -20.45 39.42 -68.15
CA GLU A 156 -19.40 39.87 -69.10
C GLU A 156 -18.20 40.72 -68.63
N GLU A 157 -16.99 40.12 -68.69
CA GLU A 157 -16.00 40.31 -69.78
C GLU A 157 -14.93 39.21 -69.77
#